data_AF-A0A8T4KE56-F1
#
_entry.id   AF-A0A8T4KE56-F1
#
_cell.length_a   1.000
_cell.length_b   1.000
_cell.length_c   1.000
_cell.angle_alpha   90.00
_cell.angle_beta   90.00
_cell.angle_gamma   90.00
#
_symmetry.space_group_name_H-M   'P 1'
#
loop_
_entity.id
_entity.type
_entity.pdbx_description
1 polymer ?
#
loop_
_entity_poly.entity_id
_entity_poly.type
_entity_poly.pdbx_seq_one_letter_code
_entity_poly.pdbx_strand_id
1 'polypeptide(L)'
;MKKSTQKTLMALGIIFIFAMSSIAFVFTGFGPQPANQLQPLDRFVVDGEISPQLENAYIQGGFTFLKFYYDNSSVDKNLVLFVEQAPELFTTSAGQVQLIVLKIESPATYGRIVNINGAVDVPDLNREKLFDSLCSSLIAPPVECVIGRINSTG
;
A
#
# COMPACT_ATOMS: atom_id res chain seq x y z
N MET A 1 38.90 -29.10 48.40
CA MET A 1 37.50 -28.61 48.37
C MET A 1 36.55 -29.80 48.34
N LYS A 2 35.50 -29.83 49.19
CA LYS A 2 34.58 -30.97 49.30
C LYS A 2 33.80 -31.17 47.98
N LYS A 3 33.73 -32.40 47.48
CA LYS A 3 33.03 -32.79 46.23
C LYS A 3 31.58 -32.28 46.11
N SER A 4 30.93 -31.96 47.24
CA SER A 4 29.59 -31.36 47.28
C SER A 4 29.56 -29.95 46.68
N THR A 5 30.55 -29.09 47.00
CA THR A 5 30.59 -27.70 46.55
C THR A 5 30.78 -27.56 45.03
N GLN A 6 31.48 -28.53 44.41
CA GLN A 6 31.71 -28.55 42.96
C GLN A 6 30.44 -28.88 42.16
N LYS A 7 29.56 -29.74 42.70
CA LYS A 7 28.28 -30.07 42.07
C LYS A 7 27.29 -28.91 42.15
N THR A 8 27.27 -28.18 43.26
CA THR A 8 26.45 -26.98 43.41
C THR A 8 26.88 -25.86 42.46
N LEU A 9 28.19 -25.70 42.25
CA LEU A 9 28.75 -24.73 41.31
C LEU A 9 28.42 -25.06 39.86
N MET A 10 28.48 -26.34 39.47
CA MET A 10 28.06 -26.78 38.14
C MET A 10 26.55 -26.59 37.91
N ALA A 11 25.72 -26.88 38.91
CA ALA A 11 24.27 -26.66 38.82
C ALA A 11 23.91 -25.18 38.67
N LEU A 12 24.57 -24.29 39.43
CA LEU A 12 24.42 -22.83 39.29
C LEU A 12 24.86 -22.32 37.93
N GLY A 13 25.96 -22.85 37.37
CA GLY A 13 26.42 -22.50 36.03
C GLY A 13 25.41 -22.84 34.93
N ILE A 14 24.78 -24.02 35.01
CA ILE A 14 23.78 -24.46 34.03
C ILE A 14 22.51 -23.58 34.12
N ILE A 15 22.04 -23.27 35.34
CA ILE A 15 20.88 -22.37 35.54
C ILE A 15 21.17 -20.97 34.96
N PHE A 16 22.38 -20.46 35.13
CA PHE A 16 22.78 -19.15 34.60
C PHE A 16 22.82 -19.11 33.07
N ILE A 17 23.26 -20.19 32.42
CA ILE A 17 23.26 -20.31 30.96
C ILE A 17 21.83 -20.35 30.41
N PHE A 18 20.92 -21.10 31.04
CA PHE A 18 19.49 -21.13 30.65
C PHE A 18 18.77 -19.80 30.91
N ALA A 19 19.17 -19.04 31.93
CA ALA A 19 18.64 -17.71 32.21
C ALA A 19 19.15 -16.65 31.21
N MET A 20 20.38 -16.78 30.69
CA MET A 20 20.88 -15.87 29.65
C MET A 20 20.27 -16.17 28.26
N SER A 21 19.97 -17.43 27.94
CA SER A 21 19.37 -17.77 26.63
C SER A 21 17.92 -17.33 26.50
N SER A 22 17.16 -17.21 27.60
CA SER A 22 15.83 -16.59 27.58
C SER A 22 15.88 -15.06 27.42
N ILE A 23 16.98 -14.41 27.84
CA ILE A 23 17.18 -12.96 27.65
C ILE A 23 17.52 -12.65 26.19
N ALA A 24 18.26 -13.50 25.49
CA ALA A 24 18.57 -13.31 24.07
C ALA A 24 17.31 -13.25 23.18
N PHE A 25 16.27 -14.03 23.50
CA PHE A 25 14.98 -14.00 22.77
C PHE A 25 14.15 -12.74 23.06
N VAL A 26 14.28 -12.14 24.24
CA VAL A 26 13.59 -10.89 24.58
C VAL A 26 14.24 -9.69 23.88
N PHE A 27 15.56 -9.72 23.67
CA PHE A 27 16.28 -8.64 22.99
C PHE A 27 16.29 -8.74 21.45
N THR A 28 16.10 -9.92 20.85
CA THR A 28 15.94 -10.04 19.38
C THR A 28 14.49 -9.84 18.90
N GLY A 29 13.51 -9.83 19.80
CA GLY A 29 12.09 -9.60 19.46
C GLY A 29 11.64 -8.14 19.46
N PHE A 30 12.43 -7.23 20.03
CA PHE A 30 12.13 -5.79 20.16
C PHE A 30 13.33 -4.91 19.82
N GLY A 31 14.18 -5.35 18.88
CA GLY A 31 15.03 -4.37 18.19
C GLY A 31 14.09 -3.35 17.53
N PRO A 32 14.34 -2.03 17.64
CA PRO A 32 13.59 -1.08 16.86
C PRO A 32 13.79 -1.51 15.41
N GLN A 33 12.75 -2.07 14.80
CA GLN A 33 12.65 -2.01 13.34
C GLN A 33 12.98 -0.56 13.03
N PRO A 34 13.93 -0.28 12.11
CA PRO A 34 14.08 1.09 11.66
C PRO A 34 12.68 1.49 11.23
N ALA A 35 12.07 2.32 12.05
CA ALA A 35 10.96 3.13 11.69
C ALA A 35 11.54 4.05 10.60
N ASN A 36 11.71 3.52 9.40
CA ASN A 36 11.06 4.14 8.27
C ASN A 36 9.58 4.17 8.66
N GLN A 37 9.24 5.11 9.56
CA GLN A 37 7.95 5.75 9.63
C GLN A 37 7.84 6.42 8.27
N LEU A 38 7.52 5.58 7.30
CA LEU A 38 6.84 5.92 6.08
C LEU A 38 5.73 6.86 6.54
N GLN A 39 5.96 8.16 6.36
CA GLN A 39 5.01 9.16 6.81
C GLN A 39 3.69 8.80 6.14
N PRO A 40 2.62 8.63 6.93
CA PRO A 40 1.33 8.35 6.35
C PRO A 40 1.00 9.48 5.37
N LEU A 41 0.49 9.12 4.20
CA LEU A 41 0.04 10.09 3.21
C LEU A 41 -1.04 10.97 3.86
N ASP A 42 -0.79 12.28 3.94
CA ASP A 42 -1.74 13.25 4.50
C ASP A 42 -3.02 13.35 3.65
N ARG A 43 -2.95 12.91 2.38
CA ARG A 43 -4.02 12.95 1.39
C ARG A 43 -3.96 11.73 0.49
N PHE A 44 -5.12 11.32 -0.01
CA PHE A 44 -5.22 10.21 -0.98
C PHE A 44 -4.99 10.65 -2.43
N VAL A 45 -4.79 11.95 -2.67
CA VAL A 45 -4.31 12.52 -3.93
C VAL A 45 -3.01 13.24 -3.62
N VAL A 46 -1.93 12.81 -4.26
CA VAL A 46 -0.58 13.32 -4.05
C VAL A 46 0.04 13.74 -5.37
N ASP A 47 0.67 14.90 -5.38
CA ASP A 47 1.42 15.38 -6.53
C ASP A 47 2.84 14.82 -6.49
N GLY A 48 3.30 14.29 -7.63
CA GLY A 48 4.61 13.69 -7.81
C GLY A 48 4.69 12.19 -7.49
N GLU A 49 5.92 11.69 -7.51
CA GLU A 49 6.23 10.31 -7.19
C GLU A 49 6.45 10.12 -5.68
N ILE A 50 6.12 8.93 -5.18
CA ILE A 50 6.45 8.50 -3.81
C ILE A 50 7.58 7.48 -3.83
N SER A 51 8.20 7.27 -2.66
CA SER A 51 9.24 6.25 -2.57
C SER A 51 8.66 4.85 -2.84
N PRO A 52 9.38 3.97 -3.56
CA PRO A 52 8.91 2.60 -3.82
C PRO A 52 8.63 1.80 -2.54
N GLN A 53 9.33 2.14 -1.45
CA GLN A 53 9.14 1.52 -0.14
C GLN A 53 7.78 1.91 0.47
N LEU A 54 7.37 3.18 0.31
CA LEU A 54 6.05 3.67 0.73
C LEU A 54 4.95 3.00 -0.09
N GLU A 55 5.11 3.00 -1.41
CA GLU A 55 4.16 2.38 -2.34
C GLU A 55 3.93 0.91 -2.00
N ASN A 56 5.00 0.14 -1.82
CA ASN A 56 4.90 -1.27 -1.47
C ASN A 56 4.23 -1.53 -0.12
N ALA A 57 4.48 -0.68 0.88
CA ALA A 57 3.85 -0.81 2.19
C ALA A 57 2.32 -0.61 2.11
N TYR A 58 1.87 0.39 1.34
CA TYR A 58 0.45 0.64 1.11
C TYR A 58 -0.21 -0.47 0.28
N ILE A 59 0.47 -0.97 -0.76
CA ILE A 59 -0.03 -2.10 -1.56
C ILE A 59 -0.21 -3.35 -0.70
N GLN A 60 0.76 -3.67 0.16
CA GLN A 60 0.65 -4.79 1.10
C GLN A 60 -0.47 -4.57 2.13
N GLY A 61 -0.79 -3.31 2.44
CA GLY A 61 -1.94 -2.92 3.26
C GLY A 61 -3.29 -2.98 2.54
N GLY A 62 -3.32 -3.36 1.26
CA GLY A 62 -4.56 -3.50 0.48
C GLY A 62 -4.98 -2.24 -0.29
N PHE A 63 -4.13 -1.22 -0.36
CA PHE A 63 -4.37 -0.06 -1.20
C PHE A 63 -4.00 -0.32 -2.66
N THR A 64 -4.71 0.37 -3.55
CA THR A 64 -4.42 0.44 -4.98
C THR A 64 -3.92 1.84 -5.31
N PHE A 65 -2.89 1.94 -6.15
CA PHE A 65 -2.37 3.20 -6.66
C PHE A 65 -2.84 3.44 -8.08
N LEU A 66 -3.35 4.63 -8.34
CA LEU A 66 -3.52 5.18 -9.68
C LEU A 66 -2.41 6.20 -9.93
N LYS A 67 -1.44 5.85 -10.76
CA LYS A 67 -0.43 6.78 -11.28
C LYS A 67 -1.00 7.45 -12.52
N PHE A 68 -1.38 8.71 -12.36
CA PHE A 68 -1.91 9.55 -13.42
C PHE A 68 -0.77 10.39 -13.98
N TYR A 69 -0.24 9.97 -15.12
CA TYR A 69 0.74 10.73 -15.87
C TYR A 69 -0.01 11.70 -16.76
N TYR A 70 0.32 12.99 -16.71
CA TYR A 70 -0.43 14.01 -17.45
C TYR A 70 0.46 15.14 -17.98
N ASP A 71 0.11 15.62 -19.16
CA ASP A 71 0.66 16.86 -19.72
C ASP A 71 -0.26 18.03 -19.37
N ASN A 72 0.21 18.94 -18.51
CA ASN A 72 -0.56 20.07 -18.00
C ASN A 72 -1.07 21.00 -19.13
N SER A 73 -0.44 21.00 -20.31
CA SER A 73 -0.83 21.85 -21.44
C SER A 73 -1.99 21.29 -22.27
N SER A 74 -2.17 19.97 -22.29
CA SER A 74 -3.10 19.27 -23.18
C SER A 74 -4.15 18.41 -22.47
N VAL A 75 -4.00 18.20 -21.15
CA VAL A 75 -4.91 17.35 -20.37
C VAL A 75 -6.33 17.91 -20.29
N ASP A 76 -7.32 17.02 -20.42
CA ASP A 76 -8.72 17.37 -20.22
C ASP A 76 -8.98 17.69 -18.73
N LYS A 77 -9.47 18.89 -18.45
CA LYS A 77 -9.82 19.34 -17.10
C LYS A 77 -10.87 18.46 -16.44
N ASN A 78 -11.80 17.90 -17.20
CA ASN A 78 -12.82 16.99 -16.65
C ASN A 78 -12.20 15.66 -16.20
N LEU A 79 -11.19 15.18 -16.91
CA LEU A 79 -10.44 13.99 -16.52
C LEU A 79 -9.65 14.26 -15.24
N VAL A 80 -9.00 15.42 -15.12
CA VAL A 80 -8.28 15.82 -13.91
C VAL A 80 -9.22 15.86 -12.70
N LEU A 81 -10.38 16.51 -12.83
CA LEU A 81 -11.39 16.57 -11.76
C LEU A 81 -11.88 15.16 -11.35
N PHE A 82 -12.11 14.28 -12.33
CA PHE A 82 -12.49 12.90 -12.05
C PHE A 82 -11.40 12.14 -11.29
N VAL A 83 -10.13 12.31 -11.67
CA VAL A 83 -8.98 11.69 -11.01
C VAL A 83 -8.84 12.19 -9.57
N GLU A 84 -9.05 13.48 -9.31
CA GLU A 84 -9.00 14.06 -7.97
C GLU A 84 -10.12 13.56 -7.05
N GLN A 85 -11.28 13.23 -7.61
CA GLN A 85 -12.43 12.68 -6.87
C GLN A 85 -12.41 11.15 -6.76
N ALA A 86 -11.57 10.47 -7.54
CA ALA A 86 -11.57 9.01 -7.63
C ALA A 86 -11.41 8.31 -6.26
N PRO A 87 -10.55 8.75 -5.31
CA PRO A 87 -10.44 8.09 -4.01
C PRO A 87 -11.75 8.03 -3.21
N GLU A 88 -12.61 9.05 -3.36
CA GLU A 88 -13.90 9.14 -2.68
C GLU A 88 -14.98 8.31 -3.40
N LEU A 89 -14.97 8.32 -4.73
CA LEU A 89 -15.88 7.55 -5.56
C LEU A 89 -15.63 6.03 -5.44
N PHE A 90 -14.37 5.63 -5.31
CA PHE A 90 -13.97 4.22 -5.28
C PHE A 90 -13.72 3.69 -3.86
N THR A 91 -14.53 4.13 -2.90
CA THR A 91 -14.52 3.57 -1.54
C THR A 91 -15.07 2.14 -1.51
N THR A 92 -14.67 1.36 -0.52
CA THR A 92 -15.22 0.02 -0.28
C THR A 92 -16.70 0.11 0.12
N SER A 93 -17.42 -1.01 0.13
CA SER A 93 -18.81 -1.06 0.62
C SER A 93 -18.97 -0.60 2.08
N ALA A 94 -17.89 -0.58 2.86
CA ALA A 94 -17.84 -0.07 4.22
C ALA A 94 -17.47 1.44 4.30
N GLY A 95 -17.31 2.11 3.16
CA GLY A 95 -16.93 3.53 3.08
C GLY A 95 -15.44 3.81 3.32
N GLN A 96 -14.60 2.76 3.33
CA GLN A 96 -13.15 2.92 3.52
C GLN A 96 -12.46 3.27 2.20
N VAL A 97 -11.51 4.21 2.23
CA VAL A 97 -10.68 4.54 1.07
C VAL A 97 -9.69 3.41 0.80
N GLN A 98 -9.60 2.99 -0.46
CA GLN A 98 -8.70 1.92 -0.93
C GLN A 98 -7.87 2.36 -2.14
N LEU A 99 -8.07 3.58 -2.63
CA LEU A 99 -7.41 4.12 -3.82
C LEU A 99 -6.56 5.34 -3.42
N ILE A 100 -5.31 5.36 -3.86
CA ILE A 100 -4.40 6.48 -3.75
C ILE A 100 -4.04 6.94 -5.16
N VAL A 101 -4.07 8.22 -5.42
CA VAL A 101 -3.76 8.83 -6.70
C VAL A 101 -2.43 9.56 -6.62
N LEU A 102 -1.53 9.26 -7.56
CA LEU A 102 -0.28 9.97 -7.77
C LEU A 102 -0.36 10.74 -9.08
N LYS A 103 -0.31 12.07 -9.02
CA LYS A 103 -0.36 12.96 -10.18
C LYS A 103 1.07 13.29 -10.61
N ILE A 104 1.51 12.75 -11.74
CA ILE A 104 2.90 12.89 -12.21
C ILE A 104 2.89 13.66 -13.53
N GLU A 105 3.58 14.80 -13.57
CA GLU A 105 3.71 15.56 -14.81
C GLU A 105 4.58 14.80 -15.82
N SER A 106 4.10 14.68 -17.06
CA SER A 106 4.71 13.86 -18.10
C SER A 106 4.38 14.44 -19.48
N PRO A 107 5.27 14.29 -20.50
CA PRO A 107 4.97 14.72 -21.87
C PRO A 107 3.79 13.98 -22.52
N ALA A 108 3.36 12.86 -21.95
CA ALA A 108 2.24 12.07 -22.43
C ALA A 108 1.26 11.78 -21.30
N THR A 109 -0.03 11.84 -21.63
CA THR A 109 -1.13 11.54 -20.70
C THR A 109 -1.48 10.06 -20.76
N TYR A 110 -1.29 9.34 -19.65
CA TYR A 110 -1.67 7.93 -19.51
C TYR A 110 -1.87 7.56 -18.04
N GLY A 111 -2.61 6.48 -17.80
CA GLY A 111 -2.84 5.94 -16.46
C GLY A 111 -2.05 4.67 -16.23
N ARG A 112 -1.63 4.42 -14.99
CA ARG A 112 -1.14 3.12 -14.56
C ARG A 112 -1.70 2.77 -13.19
N ILE A 113 -2.40 1.65 -13.11
CA ILE A 113 -2.99 1.16 -11.88
C ILE A 113 -2.06 0.09 -11.31
N VAL A 114 -1.67 0.22 -10.05
CA VAL A 114 -0.77 -0.71 -9.36
C VAL A 114 -1.44 -1.20 -8.08
N ASN A 115 -1.54 -2.50 -7.90
CA ASN A 115 -2.15 -3.14 -6.75
C ASN A 115 -1.35 -4.38 -6.35
N ILE A 116 -1.86 -5.15 -5.39
CA ILE A 116 -1.22 -6.38 -4.93
C ILE A 116 -1.15 -7.49 -5.99
N ASN A 117 -2.01 -7.43 -7.01
CA ASN A 117 -2.09 -8.39 -8.09
C ASN A 117 -1.18 -8.04 -9.29
N GLY A 118 -0.59 -6.84 -9.31
CA GLY A 118 0.30 -6.38 -10.35
C GLY A 118 -0.01 -4.96 -10.81
N ALA A 119 0.34 -4.67 -12.07
CA ALA A 119 0.13 -3.37 -12.69
C ALA A 119 -0.63 -3.49 -14.01
N VAL A 120 -1.51 -2.52 -14.27
CA VAL A 120 -2.29 -2.40 -15.50
C VAL A 120 -2.08 -1.00 -16.07
N ASP A 121 -1.59 -0.91 -17.29
CA ASP A 121 -1.41 0.35 -18.01
C ASP A 121 -2.69 0.72 -18.79
N VAL A 122 -3.03 2.00 -18.78
CA VAL A 122 -4.18 2.60 -19.47
C VAL A 122 -3.66 3.70 -20.40
N PRO A 123 -3.16 3.33 -21.60
CA PRO A 123 -2.46 4.26 -22.49
C PRO A 123 -3.39 5.32 -23.10
N ASP A 124 -4.61 4.94 -23.49
CA ASP A 124 -5.61 5.87 -24.05
C ASP A 124 -6.54 6.36 -22.94
N LEU A 125 -6.02 7.23 -22.07
CA LEU A 125 -6.73 7.60 -20.86
C LEU A 125 -7.93 8.50 -21.16
N ASN A 126 -9.13 7.96 -20.97
CA ASN A 126 -10.38 8.70 -20.91
C ASN A 126 -11.14 8.32 -19.63
N ARG A 127 -12.17 9.10 -19.28
CA ARG A 127 -12.93 8.89 -18.04
C ARG A 127 -13.53 7.48 -17.95
N GLU A 128 -14.15 7.01 -19.03
CA GLU A 128 -14.85 5.72 -19.07
C GLU A 128 -13.89 4.53 -18.94
N LYS A 129 -12.81 4.50 -19.73
CA LYS A 129 -11.78 3.46 -19.65
C LYS A 129 -11.09 3.46 -18.30
N LEU A 130 -10.83 4.64 -17.72
CA LEU A 130 -10.24 4.72 -16.38
C LEU A 130 -11.20 4.15 -15.33
N PHE A 131 -12.48 4.49 -15.40
CA PHE A 131 -13.51 3.93 -14.52
C PHE A 131 -13.55 2.40 -14.63
N ASP A 132 -13.66 1.86 -15.84
CA ASP A 132 -13.71 0.41 -16.05
C ASP A 132 -12.44 -0.31 -15.59
N SER A 133 -11.28 0.29 -15.85
CA SER A 133 -9.98 -0.26 -15.45
C SER A 133 -9.82 -0.26 -13.93
N LEU A 134 -10.30 0.77 -13.23
CA LEU A 134 -10.35 0.80 -11.77
C LEU A 134 -11.32 -0.26 -11.25
N CYS A 135 -12.52 -0.36 -11.82
CA CYS A 135 -13.50 -1.37 -11.43
C CYS A 135 -13.00 -2.81 -11.58
N SER A 136 -12.13 -3.11 -12.55
CA SER A 136 -11.51 -4.43 -12.70
C SER A 136 -10.28 -4.65 -11.81
N SER A 137 -9.63 -3.58 -11.36
CA SER A 137 -8.34 -3.65 -10.67
C SER A 137 -8.44 -3.45 -9.16
N LEU A 138 -9.52 -2.87 -8.65
CA LEU A 138 -9.73 -2.70 -7.22
C LEU A 138 -10.01 -4.03 -6.53
N ILE A 139 -9.52 -4.17 -5.30
CA ILE A 139 -9.72 -5.37 -4.49
C ILE A 139 -11.20 -5.50 -4.09
N ALA A 140 -11.82 -4.40 -3.70
CA ALA A 140 -13.22 -4.35 -3.31
C ALA A 140 -13.95 -3.25 -4.09
N PRO A 141 -14.28 -3.46 -5.37
CA PRO A 141 -14.88 -2.42 -6.20
C PRO A 141 -16.23 -1.94 -5.63
N PRO A 142 -16.57 -0.64 -5.76
CA PRO A 142 -17.84 -0.10 -5.30
C PRO A 142 -19.03 -0.69 -6.08
N VAL A 143 -20.23 -0.57 -5.53
CA VAL A 143 -21.47 -1.11 -6.14
C VAL A 143 -21.73 -0.53 -7.54
N GLU A 144 -21.31 0.71 -7.78
CA GLU A 144 -21.41 1.39 -9.07
C GLU A 144 -20.68 0.65 -10.20
N CYS A 145 -19.58 -0.03 -9.88
CA CYS A 145 -18.86 -0.88 -10.85
C CYS A 145 -19.68 -2.09 -11.31
N VAL A 146 -20.61 -2.56 -10.48
CA VAL A 146 -21.50 -3.69 -10.81
C VAL A 146 -22.67 -3.19 -11.65
N ILE A 147 -23.27 -2.06 -11.26
CA ILE A 147 -24.44 -1.48 -11.96
C ILE A 147 -24.05 -0.92 -13.34
N GLY A 148 -22.88 -0.29 -13.47
CA GLY A 148 -22.37 0.24 -14.75
C GLY A 148 -22.15 -0.84 -15.81
N ARG A 149 -21.69 -2.04 -15.40
CA ARG A 149 -21.50 -3.17 -16.32
C ARG A 149 -22.81 -3.75 -16.86
N ILE A 150 -23.88 -3.72 -16.07
CA ILE A 150 -25.22 -4.18 -16.50
C ILE A 150 -25.78 -3.24 -17.58
N ASN A 151 -25.57 -1.93 -17.47
CA ASN A 151 -26.02 -0.96 -18.48
C ASN A 151 -25.13 -0.92 -19.74
N SER A 152 -23.85 -1.30 -19.66
CA SER A 152 -22.96 -1.34 -20.82
C SER A 152 -23.12 -2.61 -21.67
N THR A 153 -23.87 -3.61 -21.20
CA THR A 153 -24.14 -4.86 -21.91
C THR A 153 -25.61 -5.02 -22.34
N GLY A 154 -26.42 -3.97 -22.19
CA GLY A 154 -27.82 -3.90 -22.62
C GLY A 154 -28.01 -3.16 -23.93
#